data_AF-A0A2D7I373-F1
#
_entry.id   AF-A0A2D7I373-F1
#
_cell.length_a   1.000
_cell.length_b   1.000
_cell.length_c   1.000
_cell.angle_alpha   90.00
_cell.angle_beta   90.00
_cell.angle_gamma   90.00
#
_symmetry.space_group_name_H-M   'P 1'
#
loop_
_entity.id
_entity.type
_entity.pdbx_description
1 polymer ?
#
loop_
_entity_poly.entity_id
_entity_poly.type
_entity_poly.pdbx_seq_one_letter_code
_entity_poly.pdbx_strand_id
1 'polypeptide(L)'
;MTERMYPGIGPDERTTFAAYSAFDIPEDLRELHGRYDVVATAKRVRNFRYAEEWMMMMMGGWIATIPEVPVKTGLGKVIWETAVAADEFGKRLPELRCGRRAVDSGEPSNNAFADFIQSLAGPETPNLTVEKLAGLFDVFIPHLIEIYELHMRETDQICDAPTIEILEDIVRKKRRHVAWGQEVLDRLCETDGLRERRRTRADTLREELLKSGGVTGTLDTRRESLN
;
A
#
# COMPACT_ATOMS: atom_id res chain seq x y z
N MET A 1 -7.33 23.60 -25.35
CA MET A 1 -6.30 22.77 -24.67
C MET A 1 -5.54 23.71 -23.77
N THR A 2 -5.73 23.60 -22.46
CA THR A 2 -5.08 24.47 -21.47
C THR A 2 -3.58 24.17 -21.50
N GLU A 3 -2.77 25.18 -21.76
CA GLU A 3 -1.31 25.13 -21.73
C GLU A 3 -0.86 24.59 -20.37
N ARG A 4 -0.07 23.51 -20.35
CA ARG A 4 0.36 22.85 -19.11
C ARG A 4 1.34 23.77 -18.37
N MET A 5 1.06 24.04 -17.09
CA MET A 5 1.74 25.05 -16.28
C MET A 5 3.13 24.62 -15.78
N TYR A 6 3.46 23.32 -15.78
CA TYR A 6 4.70 22.79 -15.20
C TYR A 6 5.39 21.77 -16.13
N PRO A 7 6.68 21.95 -16.46
CA PRO A 7 7.47 21.00 -17.24
C PRO A 7 7.79 19.72 -16.43
N GLY A 8 8.01 18.60 -17.12
CA GLY A 8 8.51 17.33 -16.54
C GLY A 8 7.46 16.39 -15.92
N ILE A 9 6.17 16.61 -16.18
CA ILE A 9 5.04 15.82 -15.61
C ILE A 9 4.49 14.78 -16.62
N GLY A 10 5.00 14.78 -17.86
CA GLY A 10 4.74 13.70 -18.80
C GLY A 10 5.50 12.42 -18.43
N PRO A 11 4.93 11.22 -18.69
CA PRO A 11 5.61 9.94 -18.42
C PRO A 11 6.93 9.78 -19.19
N ASP A 12 7.04 10.43 -20.36
CA ASP A 12 8.24 10.44 -21.21
C ASP A 12 8.93 11.82 -21.23
N GLU A 13 8.45 12.77 -20.42
CA GLU A 13 8.98 14.14 -20.39
C GLU A 13 10.13 14.21 -19.40
N ARG A 14 11.31 14.59 -19.90
CA ARG A 14 12.49 14.84 -19.09
C ARG A 14 12.89 16.29 -19.27
N THR A 15 12.91 17.03 -18.17
CA THR A 15 13.36 18.42 -18.17
C THR A 15 14.54 18.59 -17.24
N THR A 16 15.63 19.09 -17.79
CA THR A 16 16.87 19.44 -17.09
C THR A 16 16.82 20.90 -16.63
N PHE A 17 17.45 21.20 -15.52
CA PHE A 17 17.68 22.59 -15.11
C PHE A 17 18.91 23.12 -15.84
N ALA A 18 18.71 23.93 -16.88
CA ALA A 18 19.84 24.69 -17.43
C ALA A 18 20.37 25.62 -16.33
N ALA A 19 21.69 25.74 -16.22
CA ALA A 19 22.33 26.69 -15.31
C ALA A 19 21.95 28.13 -15.70
N TYR A 20 20.81 28.61 -15.21
CA TYR A 20 20.47 30.01 -15.26
C TYR A 20 20.74 30.60 -13.90
N SER A 21 21.86 31.29 -13.78
CA SER A 21 22.16 31.99 -12.53
C SER A 21 23.09 33.17 -12.76
N ALA A 22 22.71 34.31 -12.19
CA ALA A 22 23.59 35.46 -11.96
C ALA A 22 24.60 35.20 -10.81
N PHE A 23 24.69 33.95 -10.32
CA PHE A 23 25.51 33.49 -9.20
C PHE A 23 26.18 32.14 -9.53
N ASP A 24 27.39 31.90 -9.03
CA ASP A 24 28.14 30.64 -9.19
C ASP A 24 27.52 29.50 -8.34
N ILE A 25 26.33 29.03 -8.72
CA ILE A 25 25.66 27.89 -8.12
C ILE A 25 26.05 26.64 -8.92
N PRO A 26 26.55 25.56 -8.29
CA PRO A 26 26.82 24.30 -8.98
C PRO A 26 25.58 23.77 -9.70
N GLU A 27 25.79 23.18 -10.87
CA GLU A 27 24.72 22.59 -11.68
C GLU A 27 24.07 21.41 -10.94
N ASP A 28 22.74 21.41 -10.86
CA ASP A 28 21.96 20.26 -10.38
C ASP A 28 21.72 19.32 -11.56
N LEU A 29 22.39 18.17 -11.54
CA LEU A 29 22.35 17.18 -12.63
C LEU A 29 21.08 16.33 -12.64
N ARG A 30 20.18 16.50 -11.67
CA ARG A 30 18.94 15.72 -11.59
C ARG A 30 17.92 16.21 -12.63
N GLU A 31 17.19 15.27 -13.21
CA GLU A 31 16.12 15.53 -14.18
C GLU A 31 14.75 15.51 -13.48
N LEU A 32 13.83 16.39 -13.90
CA LEU A 32 12.42 16.28 -13.53
C LEU A 32 11.70 15.34 -14.51
N HIS A 33 11.13 14.26 -13.97
CA HIS A 33 10.32 13.28 -14.67
C HIS A 33 9.32 12.62 -13.71
N GLY A 34 8.08 12.37 -14.11
CA GLY A 34 7.17 11.65 -13.21
C GLY A 34 5.79 11.47 -13.78
N ARG A 35 5.17 10.33 -13.45
CA ARG A 35 3.86 9.97 -14.01
C ARG A 35 2.69 10.61 -13.27
N TYR A 36 2.90 11.04 -12.02
CA TYR A 36 1.83 11.51 -11.16
C TYR A 36 1.96 13.01 -10.87
N ASP A 37 0.89 13.74 -11.13
CA ASP A 37 0.73 15.10 -10.62
C ASP A 37 0.24 15.08 -9.16
N VAL A 38 0.22 16.25 -8.52
CA VAL A 38 -0.20 16.40 -7.12
C VAL A 38 -1.60 15.82 -6.86
N VAL A 39 -2.53 15.96 -7.82
CA VAL A 39 -3.91 15.45 -7.70
C VAL A 39 -3.93 13.93 -7.76
N ALA A 40 -3.16 13.33 -8.67
CA ALA A 40 -3.00 11.90 -8.82
C ALA A 40 -2.32 11.27 -7.61
N THR A 41 -1.30 11.92 -7.03
CA THR A 41 -0.67 11.51 -5.77
C THR A 41 -1.66 11.61 -4.62
N ALA A 42 -2.36 12.74 -4.46
CA ALA A 42 -3.36 12.93 -3.41
C ALA A 42 -4.43 11.83 -3.40
N LYS A 43 -4.95 11.47 -4.57
CA LYS A 43 -5.92 10.38 -4.71
C LYS A 43 -5.33 9.03 -4.26
N ARG A 44 -4.08 8.73 -4.63
CA ARG A 44 -3.43 7.47 -4.24
C ARG A 44 -3.13 7.41 -2.75
N VAL A 45 -2.58 8.49 -2.18
CA VAL A 45 -2.31 8.59 -0.73
C VAL A 45 -3.60 8.43 0.07
N ARG A 46 -4.72 8.97 -0.41
CA ARG A 46 -6.04 8.77 0.19
C ARG A 46 -6.46 7.29 0.19
N ASN A 47 -6.23 6.59 -0.91
CA ASN A 47 -6.51 5.16 -1.00
C ASN A 47 -5.56 4.32 -0.12
N PHE A 48 -4.28 4.70 -0.05
CA PHE A 48 -3.29 4.02 0.79
C PHE A 48 -3.66 4.17 2.26
N ARG A 49 -4.04 5.38 2.69
CA ARG A 49 -4.57 5.63 4.02
C ARG A 49 -5.76 4.72 4.33
N TYR A 50 -6.75 4.65 3.45
CA TYR A 50 -7.91 3.78 3.64
C TYR A 50 -7.50 2.31 3.83
N ALA A 51 -6.58 1.81 3.00
CA ALA A 51 -6.07 0.45 3.13
C ALA A 51 -5.38 0.21 4.49
N GLU A 52 -4.48 1.10 4.92
CA GLU A 52 -3.79 0.96 6.21
C GLU A 52 -4.76 1.06 7.40
N GLU A 53 -5.70 2.01 7.38
CA GLU A 53 -6.69 2.21 8.45
C GLU A 53 -7.55 0.96 8.64
N TRP A 54 -8.15 0.44 7.57
CA TRP A 54 -8.98 -0.75 7.65
C TRP A 54 -8.19 -2.00 8.01
N MET A 55 -6.94 -2.11 7.52
CA MET A 55 -6.06 -3.20 7.91
C MET A 55 -5.77 -3.18 9.41
N MET A 56 -5.45 -2.01 9.96
CA MET A 56 -5.23 -1.81 11.40
C MET A 56 -6.49 -2.18 12.20
N MET A 57 -7.65 -1.65 11.82
CA MET A 57 -8.91 -1.91 12.54
C MET A 57 -9.28 -3.40 12.54
N MET A 58 -9.18 -4.05 11.39
CA MET A 58 -9.43 -5.47 11.22
C MET A 58 -8.52 -6.33 12.10
N MET A 59 -7.21 -6.09 12.05
CA MET A 59 -6.25 -6.80 12.91
C MET A 59 -6.50 -6.54 14.40
N GLY A 60 -6.86 -5.31 14.76
CA GLY A 60 -7.23 -4.95 16.14
C GLY A 60 -8.42 -5.75 16.66
N GLY A 61 -9.45 -5.95 15.83
CA GLY A 61 -10.59 -6.82 16.16
C GLY A 61 -10.20 -8.29 16.29
N TRP A 62 -9.33 -8.78 15.40
CA TRP A 62 -8.88 -10.17 15.41
C TRP A 62 -8.03 -10.55 16.62
N ILE A 63 -7.32 -9.61 17.24
CA ILE A 63 -6.58 -9.89 18.48
C ILE A 63 -7.48 -10.53 19.53
N ALA A 64 -8.76 -10.14 19.64
CA ALA A 64 -9.66 -10.72 20.62
C ALA A 64 -10.01 -12.19 20.31
N THR A 65 -10.06 -12.57 19.03
CA THR A 65 -10.57 -13.87 18.59
C THR A 65 -9.49 -14.90 18.29
N ILE A 66 -8.25 -14.49 18.00
CA ILE A 66 -7.13 -15.41 17.76
C ILE A 66 -6.72 -16.12 19.07
N PRO A 67 -6.80 -17.45 19.18
CA PRO A 67 -6.43 -18.15 20.41
C PRO A 67 -4.92 -18.21 20.66
N GLU A 68 -4.09 -18.20 19.60
CA GLU A 68 -2.65 -18.36 19.69
C GLU A 68 -1.95 -17.10 20.25
N VAL A 69 -1.50 -17.17 21.52
CA VAL A 69 -0.81 -16.06 22.19
C VAL A 69 0.41 -15.54 21.42
N PRO A 70 1.29 -16.38 20.85
CA PRO A 70 2.42 -15.88 20.05
C PRO A 70 2.00 -15.09 18.81
N VAL A 71 0.86 -15.43 18.21
CA VAL A 71 0.31 -14.70 17.05
C VAL A 71 -0.20 -13.33 17.51
N LYS A 72 -0.90 -13.26 18.64
CA LYS A 72 -1.39 -12.00 19.22
C LYS A 72 -0.25 -11.02 19.52
N THR A 73 0.81 -11.49 20.17
CA THR A 73 1.94 -10.63 20.54
C THR A 73 2.68 -10.12 19.32
N GLY A 74 2.88 -10.96 18.29
CA GLY A 74 3.47 -10.53 17.03
C GLY A 74 2.59 -9.54 16.25
N LEU A 75 1.27 -9.79 16.17
CA LEU A 75 0.33 -8.88 15.52
C LEU A 75 0.29 -7.49 16.16
N GLY A 76 0.52 -7.38 17.47
CA GLY A 76 0.59 -6.09 18.16
C GLY A 76 1.58 -5.12 17.51
N LYS A 77 2.76 -5.62 17.09
CA LYS A 77 3.76 -4.82 16.40
C LYS A 77 3.29 -4.42 14.98
N VAL A 78 2.71 -5.36 14.24
CA VAL A 78 2.19 -5.14 12.89
C VAL A 78 1.07 -4.08 12.89
N ILE A 79 0.15 -4.16 13.85
CA ILE A 79 -0.95 -3.20 14.05
C ILE A 79 -0.40 -1.81 14.32
N TRP A 80 0.54 -1.67 15.25
CA TRP A 80 1.12 -0.38 15.57
C TRP A 80 1.84 0.24 14.36
N GLU A 81 2.65 -0.53 13.63
CA GLU A 81 3.34 0.00 12.45
C GLU A 81 2.38 0.35 11.30
N THR A 82 1.26 -0.38 11.19
CA THR A 82 0.16 -0.07 10.26
C THR A 82 -0.56 1.22 10.65
N ALA A 83 -0.83 1.42 11.94
CA ALA A 83 -1.44 2.65 12.45
C ALA A 83 -0.56 3.87 12.18
N VAL A 84 0.76 3.73 12.38
CA VAL A 84 1.74 4.77 12.03
C VAL A 84 1.72 5.06 10.53
N ALA A 85 1.66 4.04 9.67
CA ALA A 85 1.56 4.24 8.22
C ALA A 85 0.30 5.03 7.82
N ALA A 86 -0.86 4.71 8.41
CA ALA A 86 -2.10 5.45 8.19
C ALA A 86 -2.00 6.93 8.63
N ASP A 87 -1.36 7.18 9.78
CA ASP A 87 -1.13 8.52 10.31
C ASP A 87 -0.21 9.35 9.40
N GLU A 88 0.90 8.77 8.91
CA GLU A 88 1.80 9.43 7.97
C GLU A 88 1.11 9.79 6.64
N PHE A 89 0.29 8.90 6.09
CA PHE A 89 -0.54 9.25 4.93
C PHE A 89 -1.54 10.37 5.22
N GLY A 90 -2.09 10.41 6.44
CA GLY A 90 -2.93 11.51 6.91
C GLY A 90 -2.25 12.86 6.87
N LYS A 91 -1.05 12.93 7.45
CA LYS A 91 -0.22 14.14 7.49
C LYS A 91 0.15 14.61 6.07
N ARG A 92 0.38 13.67 5.15
CA ARG A 92 0.71 13.96 3.75
C ARG A 92 -0.44 14.60 2.97
N LEU A 93 -1.70 14.27 3.26
CA LEU A 93 -2.86 14.74 2.47
C LEU A 93 -3.03 16.28 2.44
N PRO A 94 -2.96 17.02 3.56
CA PRO A 94 -2.99 18.48 3.54
C PRO A 94 -1.84 19.11 2.75
N GLU A 95 -0.65 18.50 2.80
CA GLU A 95 0.52 18.97 2.06
C GLU A 95 0.33 18.85 0.54
N LEU A 96 -0.48 17.87 0.11
CA LEU A 96 -0.91 17.68 -1.27
C LEU A 96 -2.14 18.53 -1.65
N ARG A 97 -2.39 19.63 -0.94
CA ARG A 97 -3.47 20.61 -1.22
C ARG A 97 -4.90 20.05 -1.08
N CYS A 98 -5.11 18.96 -0.33
CA CYS A 98 -6.46 18.44 -0.05
C CYS A 98 -7.22 19.20 1.05
N GLY A 99 -6.59 20.21 1.66
CA GLY A 99 -7.14 20.95 2.80
C GLY A 99 -6.95 20.23 4.14
N ARG A 100 -7.00 20.98 5.25
CA ARG A 100 -6.66 20.47 6.59
C ARG A 100 -7.54 19.32 7.08
N ARG A 101 -8.81 19.26 6.65
CA ARG A 101 -9.73 18.19 7.04
C ARG A 101 -9.44 16.85 6.35
N ALA A 102 -8.58 16.84 5.33
CA ALA A 102 -8.20 15.61 4.66
C ALA A 102 -7.33 14.68 5.51
N VAL A 103 -6.76 15.18 6.63
CA VAL A 103 -6.00 14.35 7.58
C VAL A 103 -6.80 13.15 8.05
N ASP A 104 -8.13 13.25 8.16
CA ASP A 104 -8.98 12.17 8.70
C ASP A 104 -9.72 11.37 7.62
N SER A 105 -9.36 11.51 6.35
CA SER A 105 -10.20 11.09 5.23
C SER A 105 -9.46 10.13 4.29
N GLY A 106 -9.50 8.83 4.62
CA GLY A 106 -9.24 7.75 3.68
C GLY A 106 -10.49 7.41 2.86
N GLU A 107 -10.32 7.04 1.60
CA GLU A 107 -11.40 6.58 0.72
C GLU A 107 -10.95 5.36 -0.09
N PRO A 108 -11.83 4.39 -0.37
CA PRO A 108 -11.49 3.27 -1.25
C PRO A 108 -11.36 3.76 -2.70
N SER A 109 -10.57 3.03 -3.52
CA SER A 109 -10.44 3.32 -4.95
C SER A 109 -11.76 3.22 -5.71
N ASN A 110 -12.60 2.27 -5.31
CA ASN A 110 -13.93 1.98 -5.84
C ASN A 110 -14.69 1.06 -4.87
N ASN A 111 -15.98 0.82 -5.13
CA ASN A 111 -16.81 -0.05 -4.29
C ASN A 111 -16.29 -1.50 -4.25
N ALA A 112 -15.78 -2.03 -5.36
CA ALA A 112 -15.26 -3.39 -5.41
C ALA A 112 -14.04 -3.59 -4.50
N PHE A 113 -13.20 -2.57 -4.32
CA PHE A 113 -12.09 -2.63 -3.37
C PHE A 113 -12.58 -2.54 -1.92
N ALA A 114 -13.63 -1.75 -1.65
CA ALA A 114 -14.28 -1.76 -0.34
C ALA A 114 -14.89 -3.14 -0.03
N ASP A 115 -15.54 -3.78 -1.00
CA ASP A 115 -16.07 -5.14 -0.88
C ASP A 115 -14.96 -6.17 -0.64
N PHE A 116 -13.82 -6.04 -1.32
CA PHE A 116 -12.63 -6.84 -1.05
C PHE A 116 -12.14 -6.68 0.40
N ILE A 117 -12.09 -5.46 0.95
CA ILE A 117 -11.71 -5.22 2.35
C ILE A 117 -12.71 -5.90 3.31
N GLN A 118 -14.01 -5.88 3.00
CA GLN A 118 -15.00 -6.61 3.79
C GLN A 118 -14.79 -8.13 3.72
N SER A 119 -14.54 -8.66 2.53
CA SER A 119 -14.20 -10.09 2.35
C SER A 119 -12.95 -10.46 3.14
N LEU A 120 -11.90 -9.63 3.10
CA LEU A 120 -10.66 -9.81 3.85
C LEU A 120 -10.93 -9.89 5.36
N ALA A 121 -11.81 -9.04 5.89
CA ALA A 121 -12.21 -8.99 7.29
C ALA A 121 -13.14 -10.11 7.76
N GLY A 122 -13.83 -10.78 6.84
CA GLY A 122 -14.89 -11.76 7.12
C GLY A 122 -14.56 -12.93 8.07
N PRO A 123 -13.31 -13.43 8.19
CA PRO A 123 -12.99 -14.45 9.18
C PRO A 123 -13.07 -13.89 10.62
N GLU A 124 -14.15 -14.20 11.34
CA GLU A 124 -14.37 -13.65 12.69
C GLU A 124 -14.08 -14.66 13.82
N THR A 125 -14.33 -15.96 13.59
CA THR A 125 -14.31 -16.96 14.67
C THR A 125 -12.90 -17.42 15.07
N PRO A 126 -12.71 -17.96 16.30
CA PRO A 126 -11.38 -18.37 16.79
C PRO A 126 -10.69 -19.49 16.00
N ASN A 127 -11.44 -20.35 15.32
CA ASN A 127 -10.91 -21.45 14.51
C ASN A 127 -10.43 -21.05 13.11
N LEU A 128 -10.46 -19.75 12.79
CA LEU A 128 -10.11 -19.20 11.47
C LEU A 128 -8.79 -18.40 11.50
N THR A 129 -7.85 -18.70 12.41
CA THR A 129 -6.55 -18.01 12.45
C THR A 129 -5.81 -18.11 11.11
N VAL A 130 -5.85 -19.27 10.45
CA VAL A 130 -5.20 -19.47 9.14
C VAL A 130 -5.79 -18.53 8.09
N GLU A 131 -7.11 -18.42 7.99
CA GLU A 131 -7.78 -17.58 6.99
C GLU A 131 -7.54 -16.08 7.23
N LYS A 132 -7.50 -15.66 8.50
CA LYS A 132 -7.15 -14.29 8.90
C LYS A 132 -5.74 -13.93 8.41
N LEU A 133 -4.77 -14.76 8.78
CA LEU A 133 -3.36 -14.50 8.48
C LEU A 133 -3.05 -14.69 6.99
N ALA A 134 -3.60 -15.70 6.32
CA ALA A 134 -3.38 -15.93 4.90
C ALA A 134 -3.85 -14.75 4.06
N GLY A 135 -5.05 -14.21 4.34
CA GLY A 135 -5.54 -13.04 3.63
C GLY A 135 -4.63 -11.81 3.75
N LEU A 136 -4.05 -11.59 4.94
CA LEU A 136 -3.11 -10.49 5.16
C LEU A 136 -1.74 -10.74 4.53
N PHE A 137 -1.10 -11.84 4.89
CA PHE A 137 0.33 -12.06 4.64
C PHE A 137 0.62 -12.74 3.30
N ASP A 138 -0.33 -13.47 2.71
CA ASP A 138 -0.17 -14.08 1.37
C ASP A 138 -0.75 -13.20 0.24
N VAL A 139 -1.59 -12.22 0.56
CA VAL A 139 -2.33 -11.43 -0.43
C VAL A 139 -2.22 -9.93 -0.20
N PHE A 140 -2.80 -9.41 0.89
CA PHE A 140 -3.02 -7.97 0.98
C PHE A 140 -1.75 -7.14 1.22
N ILE A 141 -0.91 -7.53 2.19
CA ILE A 141 0.35 -6.82 2.46
C ILE A 141 1.32 -6.92 1.25
N PRO A 142 1.51 -8.10 0.61
CA PRO A 142 2.28 -8.19 -0.64
C PRO A 142 1.78 -7.24 -1.74
N HIS A 143 0.46 -7.15 -1.94
CA HIS A 143 -0.14 -6.19 -2.90
C HIS A 143 0.20 -4.73 -2.55
N LEU A 144 0.11 -4.35 -1.27
CA LEU A 144 0.49 -2.99 -0.86
C LEU A 144 1.96 -2.71 -1.11
N ILE A 145 2.86 -3.66 -0.83
CA ILE A 145 4.29 -3.53 -1.13
C ILE A 145 4.50 -3.28 -2.63
N GLU A 146 3.89 -4.09 -3.50
CA GLU A 146 4.02 -3.94 -4.95
C GLU A 146 3.56 -2.57 -5.44
N ILE A 147 2.39 -2.11 -4.96
CA ILE A 147 1.84 -0.82 -5.38
C ILE A 147 2.64 0.35 -4.82
N TYR A 148 3.16 0.25 -3.60
CA TYR A 148 3.98 1.32 -3.00
C TYR A 148 5.32 1.44 -3.74
N GLU A 149 5.95 0.31 -4.08
CA GLU A 149 7.16 0.28 -4.90
C GLU A 149 6.91 0.82 -6.31
N LEU A 150 5.79 0.44 -6.93
CA LEU A 150 5.37 1.00 -8.21
C LEU A 150 5.17 2.51 -8.12
N HIS A 151 4.52 3.00 -7.05
CA HIS A 151 4.32 4.43 -6.87
C HIS A 151 5.66 5.16 -6.75
N MET A 152 6.56 4.68 -5.89
CA MET A 152 7.91 5.27 -5.74
C MET A 152 8.70 5.30 -7.05
N ARG A 153 8.64 4.23 -7.86
CA ARG A 153 9.37 4.16 -9.14
C ARG A 153 8.85 5.13 -10.18
N GLU A 154 7.54 5.40 -10.18
CA GLU A 154 6.87 6.23 -11.19
C GLU A 154 6.72 7.70 -10.73
N THR A 155 7.17 8.02 -9.51
CA THR A 155 7.17 9.36 -8.92
C THR A 155 8.56 9.99 -9.07
N ASP A 156 8.60 11.28 -9.38
CA ASP A 156 9.83 12.05 -9.46
C ASP A 156 10.51 12.17 -8.09
N GLN A 157 11.82 11.91 -8.03
CA GLN A 157 12.59 11.98 -6.78
C GLN A 157 12.82 13.40 -6.26
N ILE A 158 12.58 14.43 -7.07
CA ILE A 158 12.72 15.84 -6.69
C ILE A 158 11.37 16.43 -6.30
N CYS A 159 10.34 16.29 -7.15
CA CYS A 159 9.04 16.92 -6.94
C CYS A 159 8.27 16.36 -5.75
N ASP A 160 8.39 15.07 -5.46
CA ASP A 160 7.61 14.41 -4.42
C ASP A 160 8.45 13.43 -3.59
N ALA A 161 9.68 13.84 -3.27
CA ALA A 161 10.56 13.15 -2.34
C ALA A 161 9.88 12.77 -1.01
N PRO A 162 9.05 13.63 -0.37
CA PRO A 162 8.43 13.29 0.91
C PRO A 162 7.53 12.05 0.83
N THR A 163 6.76 11.88 -0.25
CA THR A 163 5.92 10.69 -0.41
C THR A 163 6.78 9.44 -0.59
N ILE A 164 7.90 9.54 -1.32
CA ILE A 164 8.84 8.43 -1.51
C ILE A 164 9.44 7.98 -0.18
N GLU A 165 9.95 8.90 0.64
CA GLU A 165 10.56 8.57 1.93
C GLU A 165 9.56 7.88 2.89
N ILE A 166 8.31 8.34 2.93
CA ILE A 166 7.23 7.71 3.70
C ILE A 166 7.02 6.27 3.21
N LEU A 167 6.92 6.07 1.90
CA LEU A 167 6.68 4.75 1.31
C LEU A 167 7.87 3.79 1.52
N GLU A 168 9.11 4.26 1.44
CA GLU A 168 10.30 3.45 1.68
C GLU A 168 10.31 2.87 3.10
N ASP A 169 10.02 3.70 4.10
CA ASP A 169 9.95 3.25 5.49
C ASP A 169 8.83 2.23 5.70
N ILE A 170 7.65 2.49 5.14
CA ILE A 170 6.48 1.60 5.22
C ILE A 170 6.78 0.27 4.53
N VAL A 171 7.32 0.27 3.31
CA VAL A 171 7.66 -0.95 2.55
C VAL A 171 8.69 -1.78 3.30
N ARG A 172 9.74 -1.15 3.84
CA ARG A 172 10.76 -1.83 4.64
C ARG A 172 10.15 -2.54 5.85
N LYS A 173 9.20 -1.92 6.55
CA LYS A 173 8.45 -2.51 7.67
C LYS A 173 7.55 -3.66 7.21
N LYS A 174 6.75 -3.44 6.16
CA LYS A 174 5.84 -4.45 5.59
C LYS A 174 6.56 -5.71 5.11
N ARG A 175 7.75 -5.59 4.51
CA ARG A 175 8.55 -6.77 4.13
C ARG A 175 8.91 -7.64 5.35
N ARG A 176 9.24 -7.03 6.50
CA ARG A 176 9.44 -7.78 7.76
C ARG A 176 8.14 -8.42 8.25
N HIS A 177 7.02 -7.73 8.12
CA HIS A 177 5.70 -8.29 8.48
C HIS A 177 5.35 -9.52 7.64
N VAL A 178 5.58 -9.46 6.31
CA VAL A 178 5.38 -10.61 5.42
C VAL A 178 6.28 -11.75 5.84
N ALA A 179 7.59 -11.52 6.00
CA ALA A 179 8.53 -12.57 6.39
C ALA A 179 8.11 -13.26 7.70
N TRP A 180 7.72 -12.49 8.72
CA TRP A 180 7.21 -13.01 9.97
C TRP A 180 5.88 -13.78 9.80
N GLY A 181 4.93 -13.22 9.06
CA GLY A 181 3.63 -13.84 8.81
C GLY A 181 3.73 -15.16 8.04
N GLN A 182 4.66 -15.25 7.09
CA GLN A 182 4.99 -16.48 6.37
C GLN A 182 5.51 -17.55 7.33
N GLU A 183 6.47 -17.23 8.20
CA GLU A 183 7.00 -18.17 9.20
C GLU A 183 5.89 -18.68 10.15
N VAL A 184 5.00 -17.79 10.58
CA VAL A 184 3.85 -18.15 11.42
C VAL A 184 2.89 -19.08 10.66
N LEU A 185 2.54 -18.73 9.43
CA LEU A 185 1.62 -19.54 8.61
C LEU A 185 2.20 -20.92 8.31
N ASP A 186 3.50 -21.03 8.06
CA ASP A 186 4.17 -22.31 7.82
C ASP A 186 4.11 -23.22 9.06
N ARG A 187 4.24 -22.64 10.26
CA ARG A 187 4.09 -23.37 11.53
C ARG A 187 2.64 -23.71 11.87
N LEU A 188 1.68 -22.87 11.49
CA LEU A 188 0.26 -23.15 11.73
C LEU A 188 -0.27 -24.21 10.76
N CYS A 189 0.25 -24.26 9.53
CA CYS A 189 -0.25 -25.14 8.46
C CYS A 189 0.50 -26.48 8.40
N GLU A 190 0.59 -27.20 9.51
CA GLU A 190 1.32 -28.48 9.59
C GLU A 190 0.61 -29.64 8.87
N THR A 191 -0.71 -29.57 8.72
CA THR A 191 -1.52 -30.60 8.05
C THR A 191 -1.92 -30.19 6.63
N ASP A 192 -2.18 -31.17 5.77
CA ASP A 192 -2.64 -30.92 4.40
C ASP A 192 -3.96 -30.14 4.37
N GLY A 193 -4.87 -30.40 5.31
CA GLY A 193 -6.12 -29.66 5.43
C GLY A 193 -5.93 -28.17 5.75
N LEU A 194 -4.96 -27.82 6.58
CA LEU A 194 -4.65 -26.41 6.90
C LEU A 194 -3.93 -25.72 5.74
N ARG A 195 -3.03 -26.42 5.06
CA ARG A 195 -2.40 -25.93 3.82
C ARG A 195 -3.44 -25.67 2.72
N GLU A 196 -4.42 -26.55 2.60
CA GLU A 196 -5.53 -26.38 1.66
C GLU A 196 -6.36 -25.14 1.96
N ARG A 197 -6.74 -24.95 3.24
CA ARG A 197 -7.48 -23.76 3.70
C ARG A 197 -6.74 -22.46 3.41
N ARG A 198 -5.43 -22.41 3.73
CA ARG A 198 -4.56 -21.27 3.42
C ARG A 198 -4.57 -20.97 1.92
N ARG A 199 -4.34 -21.99 1.08
CA ARG A 199 -4.29 -21.82 -0.38
C ARG A 199 -5.62 -21.34 -0.95
N THR A 200 -6.72 -22.02 -0.60
CA THR A 200 -8.08 -21.68 -1.05
C THR A 200 -8.40 -20.23 -0.69
N ARG A 201 -8.12 -19.83 0.56
CA ARG A 201 -8.37 -18.46 1.01
C ARG A 201 -7.56 -17.43 0.24
N ALA A 202 -6.28 -17.70 0.02
CA ALA A 202 -5.41 -16.80 -0.73
C ALA A 202 -5.86 -16.66 -2.18
N ASP A 203 -6.25 -17.76 -2.83
CA ASP A 203 -6.69 -17.75 -4.23
C ASP A 203 -8.01 -16.99 -4.40
N THR A 204 -9.01 -17.24 -3.55
CA THR A 204 -10.26 -16.46 -3.54
C THR A 204 -9.99 -14.96 -3.41
N LEU A 205 -9.15 -14.56 -2.45
CA LEU A 205 -8.87 -13.15 -2.21
C LEU A 205 -8.04 -12.53 -3.34
N ARG A 206 -7.13 -13.26 -3.98
CA ARG A 206 -6.39 -12.76 -5.16
C ARG A 206 -7.33 -12.47 -6.31
N GLU A 207 -8.29 -13.35 -6.57
CA GLU A 207 -9.29 -13.09 -7.62
C GLU A 207 -10.14 -11.85 -7.33
N GLU A 208 -10.61 -11.69 -6.09
CA GLU A 208 -11.38 -10.52 -5.67
C GLU A 208 -10.54 -9.23 -5.76
N LEU A 209 -9.29 -9.28 -5.31
CA LEU A 209 -8.35 -8.18 -5.39
C LEU A 209 -8.11 -7.76 -6.85
N LEU A 210 -7.87 -8.72 -7.75
CA LEU A 210 -7.71 -8.46 -9.18
C LEU A 210 -8.97 -7.83 -9.77
N LYS A 211 -10.16 -8.38 -9.48
CA LYS A 211 -11.45 -7.84 -9.93
C LYS A 211 -11.70 -6.41 -9.43
N SER A 212 -11.24 -6.08 -8.23
CA SER A 212 -11.35 -4.73 -7.67
C SER A 212 -10.40 -3.70 -8.29
N GLY A 213 -9.37 -4.15 -9.03
CA GLY A 213 -8.28 -3.28 -9.46
C GLY A 213 -7.33 -2.88 -8.32
N GLY A 214 -7.47 -3.49 -7.15
CA GLY A 214 -6.63 -3.26 -5.98
C GLY A 214 -6.77 -1.86 -5.37
N VAL A 215 -5.83 -1.52 -4.49
CA VAL A 215 -5.84 -0.26 -3.73
C VAL A 215 -5.88 1.01 -4.60
N THR A 216 -5.41 0.95 -5.84
CA THR A 216 -5.48 2.08 -6.80
C THR A 216 -6.64 1.97 -7.78
N GLY A 217 -7.40 0.88 -7.77
CA GLY A 217 -8.50 0.60 -8.71
C GLY A 217 -8.04 0.33 -10.14
N THR A 218 -6.73 0.11 -10.35
CA THR A 218 -6.08 -0.10 -11.65
C THR A 218 -4.94 -1.12 -11.50
N LEU A 219 -5.30 -2.40 -11.30
CA LEU A 219 -4.38 -3.52 -11.47
C LEU A 219 -4.42 -3.95 -12.94
N ASP A 220 -3.33 -3.76 -13.69
CA ASP A 220 -3.23 -4.25 -15.06
C ASP A 220 -2.90 -5.75 -15.04
N THR A 221 -3.69 -6.58 -15.72
CA THR A 221 -3.52 -8.05 -15.77
C THR A 221 -2.31 -8.51 -16.59
N ARG A 222 -1.52 -7.58 -17.15
CA ARG A 222 -0.46 -7.84 -18.14
C ARG A 222 0.88 -8.35 -17.59
N ARG A 223 0.91 -9.01 -16.43
CA ARG A 223 2.15 -9.68 -15.96
C ARG A 223 2.27 -11.15 -16.37
N GLU A 224 1.25 -11.76 -16.98
CA GLU A 224 1.33 -13.15 -17.46
C GLU A 224 2.04 -13.34 -18.81
N SER A 225 2.53 -12.29 -19.48
CA SER A 225 3.08 -12.40 -20.86
C SER A 225 4.48 -11.83 -21.08
N LEU A 226 5.26 -11.64 -20.02
CA LEU A 226 6.68 -11.30 -20.13
C LEU A 226 7.54 -12.36 -19.43
N ASN A 227 7.55 -13.55 -20.04
CA ASN A 227 8.69 -14.48 -20.03
C ASN A 227 9.01 -14.80 -21.49
#